data_AF-A0A6B0HIL4-F1
#
_entry.id   AF-A0A6B0HIL4-F1
#
_cell.length_a   1.000
_cell.length_b   1.000
_cell.length_c   1.000
_cell.angle_alpha   90.00
_cell.angle_beta   90.00
_cell.angle_gamma   90.00
#
_symmetry.space_group_name_H-M   'P 1'
#
loop_
_entity.id
_entity.type
_entity.pdbx_description
1 polymer ?
#
loop_
_entity_poly.entity_id
_entity_poly.type
_entity_poly.pdbx_seq_one_letter_code
_entity_poly.pdbx_strand_id
1 'polypeptide(L)'
;MIAPATLMSALSWALYHGEGGTEGLTGFPNIGTYLIFGVILVPVYVMIIAWFVGEPRNSKTGLMGVGYLVGITAQMWIGMFILTMIIAVVFYGGLPEPIGSTGP
;
A
#
# COMPACT_ATOMS: atom_id res chain seq x y z
N MET A 1 -25.02 31.86 -4.02
CA MET A 1 -24.85 30.39 -4.18
C MET A 1 -23.45 30.16 -4.73
N ILE A 2 -22.62 29.39 -4.04
CA ILE A 2 -21.30 29.01 -4.56
C ILE A 2 -21.52 27.91 -5.59
N ALA A 3 -20.94 28.05 -6.79
CA ALA A 3 -21.08 27.05 -7.83
C ALA A 3 -20.41 25.72 -7.38
N PRO A 4 -21.00 24.54 -7.65
CA PRO A 4 -20.41 23.26 -7.25
C PRO A 4 -18.96 23.09 -7.74
N ALA A 5 -18.66 23.59 -8.96
CA ALA A 5 -17.33 23.54 -9.55
C ALA A 5 -16.28 24.35 -8.76
N THR A 6 -16.65 25.50 -8.18
CA THR A 6 -15.70 26.31 -7.40
C THR A 6 -15.40 25.70 -6.04
N LEU A 7 -16.39 25.02 -5.43
CA LEU A 7 -16.15 24.24 -4.22
C LEU A 7 -15.25 23.02 -4.49
N MET A 8 -15.50 22.29 -5.57
CA MET A 8 -14.68 21.14 -5.96
C MET A 8 -13.23 21.56 -6.26
N SER A 9 -13.02 22.69 -6.95
CA SER A 9 -11.68 23.22 -7.24
C SER A 9 -10.95 23.71 -5.98
N ALA A 10 -11.65 24.39 -5.07
CA ALA A 10 -11.06 24.81 -3.80
C ALA A 10 -10.66 23.59 -2.93
N LEU A 11 -11.50 22.56 -2.93
CA LEU A 11 -11.25 21.32 -2.19
C LEU A 11 -10.11 20.51 -2.82
N SER A 12 -10.06 20.41 -4.15
CA SER A 12 -8.98 19.72 -4.84
C SER A 12 -7.64 20.41 -4.63
N TRP A 13 -7.62 21.74 -4.61
CA TRP A 13 -6.43 22.50 -4.29
C TRP A 13 -6.00 22.31 -2.83
N ALA A 14 -6.94 22.34 -1.88
CA ALA A 14 -6.60 22.13 -0.46
C ALA A 14 -6.08 20.71 -0.15
N LEU A 15 -6.65 19.68 -0.78
CA LEU A 15 -6.28 18.27 -0.52
C LEU A 15 -5.14 17.78 -1.42
N TYR A 16 -5.10 18.21 -2.67
CA TYR A 16 -4.19 17.69 -3.69
C TYR A 16 -3.28 18.76 -4.32
N HIS A 17 -3.30 20.00 -3.83
CA HIS A 17 -2.42 21.10 -4.27
C HIS A 17 -2.45 21.39 -5.78
N GLY A 18 -3.55 21.07 -6.45
CA GLY A 18 -3.71 21.28 -7.89
C GLY A 18 -3.24 20.12 -8.77
N GLU A 19 -2.68 19.05 -8.18
CA GLU A 19 -2.43 17.78 -8.86
C GLU A 19 -3.71 16.93 -8.80
N GLY A 20 -4.09 16.26 -9.90
CA GLY A 20 -5.18 15.28 -9.83
C GLY A 20 -4.81 14.15 -8.86
N GLY A 21 -5.77 13.66 -8.06
CA GLY A 21 -5.52 12.63 -7.02
C GLY A 21 -4.98 11.29 -7.55
N THR A 22 -4.95 11.10 -8.87
CA THR A 22 -4.42 9.93 -9.58
C THR A 22 -3.47 10.30 -10.73
N GLU A 23 -3.12 11.57 -10.88
CA GLU A 23 -2.25 12.05 -11.96
C GLU A 23 -0.76 11.87 -11.61
N GLY A 24 0.04 11.39 -12.57
CA GLY A 24 1.49 11.26 -12.43
C GLY A 24 1.92 10.31 -11.30
N LEU A 25 2.70 10.83 -10.34
CA LEU A 25 3.29 10.06 -9.23
C LEU A 25 2.32 9.83 -8.05
N THR A 26 1.04 10.17 -8.20
CA THR A 26 0.00 9.99 -7.19
C THR A 26 -0.79 8.69 -7.37
N GLY A 27 -0.82 8.12 -8.59
CA GLY A 27 -1.38 6.79 -8.87
C GLY A 27 -0.50 5.66 -8.33
N PHE A 28 -1.09 4.51 -7.97
CA PHE A 28 -0.32 3.38 -7.42
C PHE A 28 0.53 2.70 -8.50
N PRO A 29 1.86 2.50 -8.30
CA PRO A 29 2.66 2.84 -7.10
C PRO A 29 2.98 4.34 -7.02
N ASN A 30 2.62 4.99 -5.89
CA ASN A 30 2.80 6.43 -5.71
C ASN A 30 4.14 6.79 -5.05
N ILE A 31 4.47 8.09 -4.97
CA ILE A 31 5.67 8.59 -4.28
C ILE A 31 5.81 8.07 -2.84
N GLY A 32 4.70 7.96 -2.11
CA GLY A 32 4.68 7.43 -0.74
C GLY A 32 5.07 5.95 -0.68
N THR A 33 4.65 5.17 -1.67
CA THR A 33 5.01 3.75 -1.81
C THR A 33 6.52 3.63 -2.00
N TYR A 34 7.10 4.40 -2.92
CA TYR A 34 8.56 4.42 -3.12
C TYR A 34 9.32 4.90 -1.88
N LEU A 35 8.79 5.86 -1.13
CA LEU A 35 9.44 6.36 0.09
C LEU A 35 9.41 5.33 1.22
N ILE A 36 8.28 4.66 1.43
CA ILE A 36 8.15 3.60 2.44
C ILE A 36 9.06 2.42 2.09
N PHE A 37 8.95 1.88 0.88
CA PHE A 37 9.70 0.69 0.49
C PHE A 37 11.16 0.96 0.17
N GLY A 38 11.49 2.14 -0.36
CA GLY A 38 12.85 2.48 -0.79
C GLY A 38 13.72 3.11 0.30
N VAL A 39 13.14 3.89 1.22
CA VAL A 39 13.91 4.65 2.23
C VAL A 39 13.61 4.17 3.64
N ILE A 40 12.34 4.13 4.02
CA ILE A 40 11.96 3.80 5.41
C ILE A 40 12.30 2.34 5.75
N LEU A 41 12.14 1.41 4.81
CA LEU A 41 12.44 -0.02 5.03
C LEU A 41 13.94 -0.37 4.93
N VAL A 42 14.81 0.58 4.58
CA VAL A 42 16.26 0.32 4.43
C VAL A 42 16.87 -0.36 5.68
N PRO A 43 16.61 0.09 6.92
CA PRO A 43 17.17 -0.56 8.10
C PRO A 43 16.72 -2.02 8.25
N VAL A 44 15.49 -2.35 7.83
CA VAL A 44 14.96 -3.72 7.87
C VAL A 44 15.68 -4.60 6.85
N TYR A 45 15.95 -4.09 5.63
CA TYR A 45 16.74 -4.82 4.65
C TYR A 45 18.16 -5.08 5.14
N VAL A 46 18.80 -4.08 5.73
CA VAL A 46 20.15 -4.22 6.31
C VAL A 46 20.14 -5.26 7.43
N MET A 47 19.14 -5.22 8.32
CA MET A 47 18.98 -6.21 9.39
C MET A 47 18.83 -7.63 8.83
N ILE A 48 17.96 -7.84 7.84
CA ILE A 48 17.76 -9.16 7.22
C ILE A 48 19.04 -9.64 6.55
N ILE A 49 19.74 -8.78 5.80
CA ILE A 49 21.01 -9.13 5.15
C ILE A 49 22.06 -9.51 6.22
N ALA A 50 22.12 -8.77 7.33
CA ALA A 50 23.05 -9.03 8.41
C ALA A 50 22.86 -10.41 9.06
N TRP A 51 21.63 -10.97 9.07
CA TRP A 51 21.39 -12.33 9.58
C TRP A 51 22.07 -13.42 8.75
N PHE A 52 22.36 -13.17 7.47
CA PHE A 52 22.97 -14.15 6.56
C PHE A 52 24.45 -13.87 6.27
N VAL A 53 24.86 -12.61 6.35
CA VAL A 53 26.24 -12.18 6.02
C VAL A 53 27.10 -11.98 7.28
N GLY A 54 26.50 -11.64 8.42
CA GLY A 54 27.23 -11.42 9.68
C GLY A 54 27.73 -12.72 10.33
N GLU A 55 28.71 -12.60 11.23
CA GLU A 55 29.26 -13.71 12.01
C GLU A 55 29.03 -13.44 13.52
N PRO A 56 28.57 -14.42 14.32
CA PRO A 56 28.18 -15.78 13.94
C PRO A 56 26.81 -15.86 13.25
N ARG A 57 26.68 -16.67 12.18
CA ARG A 57 25.41 -16.89 11.47
C ARG A 57 24.81 -18.29 11.68
N ASN A 58 23.48 -18.33 11.71
CA ASN A 58 22.68 -19.55 11.59
C ASN A 58 21.54 -19.33 10.58
N SER A 59 21.76 -19.76 9.34
CA SER A 59 20.82 -19.55 8.24
C SER A 59 19.45 -20.18 8.48
N LYS A 60 19.35 -21.25 9.28
CA LYS A 60 18.07 -21.88 9.61
C LYS A 60 17.21 -20.96 10.47
N THR A 61 17.81 -20.36 11.50
CA THR A 61 17.13 -19.38 12.37
C THR A 61 16.82 -18.10 11.60
N GLY A 62 17.74 -17.62 10.76
CA GLY A 62 17.52 -16.46 9.90
C GLY A 62 16.33 -16.65 8.95
N LEU A 63 16.25 -17.82 8.29
CA LEU A 63 15.14 -18.14 7.40
C LEU A 63 13.81 -18.25 8.14
N MET A 64 13.79 -18.83 9.35
CA MET A 64 12.59 -18.83 10.20
C MET A 64 12.13 -17.41 10.52
N GLY A 65 13.06 -16.53 10.90
CA GLY A 65 12.77 -15.12 11.16
C GLY A 65 12.18 -14.40 9.93
N VAL A 66 12.78 -14.58 8.75
CA VAL A 66 12.25 -14.01 7.50
C VAL A 66 10.85 -14.54 7.20
N GLY A 67 10.62 -15.84 7.40
CA GLY A 67 9.30 -16.45 7.24
C GLY A 67 8.24 -15.81 8.15
N TYR A 68 8.57 -15.52 9.42
CA TYR A 68 7.67 -14.81 10.32
C TYR A 68 7.40 -13.38 9.85
N LEU A 69 8.43 -12.63 9.45
CA LEU A 69 8.26 -11.24 8.97
C LEU A 69 7.35 -11.21 7.73
N VAL A 70 7.64 -12.03 6.73
CA VAL A 70 6.83 -12.14 5.51
C VAL A 70 5.42 -12.60 5.84
N GLY A 71 5.26 -13.60 6.71
CA GLY A 71 3.95 -14.13 7.10
C GLY A 71 3.07 -13.10 7.80
N ILE A 72 3.63 -12.34 8.75
CA ILE A 72 2.90 -11.29 9.46
C ILE A 72 2.54 -10.15 8.50
N THR A 73 3.48 -9.67 7.70
CA THR A 73 3.20 -8.61 6.73
C THR A 73 2.16 -9.05 5.70
N ALA A 74 2.30 -10.26 5.15
CA ALA A 74 1.32 -10.81 4.21
C ALA A 74 -0.07 -10.91 4.86
N GLN A 75 -0.17 -11.38 6.10
CA GLN A 75 -1.45 -11.51 6.79
C GLN A 75 -2.13 -10.16 7.04
N MET A 76 -1.37 -9.10 7.35
CA MET A 76 -1.92 -7.74 7.49
C MET A 76 -2.56 -7.26 6.18
N TRP A 77 -1.88 -7.48 5.05
CA TRP A 77 -2.37 -7.05 3.74
C TRP A 77 -3.49 -7.93 3.20
N ILE A 78 -3.37 -9.26 3.33
CA ILE A 78 -4.40 -10.22 2.91
C ILE A 78 -5.68 -9.99 3.70
N GLY A 79 -5.59 -9.79 5.02
CA GLY A 79 -6.76 -9.49 5.86
C GLY A 79 -7.48 -8.21 5.42
N MET A 80 -6.72 -7.14 5.18
CA MET A 80 -7.27 -5.89 4.64
C MET A 80 -7.88 -6.09 3.25
N PHE A 81 -7.22 -6.83 2.36
CA PHE A 81 -7.72 -7.14 1.03
C PHE A 81 -9.07 -7.87 1.10
N ILE A 82 -9.17 -8.94 1.89
CA ILE A 82 -10.41 -9.70 2.08
C ILE A 82 -11.52 -8.82 2.66
N LEU A 83 -11.21 -7.98 3.66
CA LEU A 83 -12.18 -7.04 4.22
C LEU A 83 -12.72 -6.09 3.14
N THR A 84 -11.84 -5.58 2.28
CA THR A 84 -12.22 -4.69 1.19
C THR A 84 -13.11 -5.41 0.18
N MET A 85 -12.83 -6.67 -0.15
CA MET A 85 -13.69 -7.50 -0.98
C MET A 85 -15.09 -7.69 -0.36
N ILE A 86 -15.16 -7.98 0.93
CA ILE A 86 -16.45 -8.16 1.64
C ILE A 86 -17.26 -6.87 1.58
N ILE A 87 -16.64 -5.72 1.88
CA ILE A 87 -17.32 -4.42 1.83
C ILE A 87 -17.88 -4.16 0.43
N ALA A 88 -17.09 -4.42 -0.60
CA ALA A 88 -17.50 -4.22 -1.98
C ALA A 88 -18.71 -5.08 -2.37
N VAL A 89 -18.68 -6.37 -2.04
CA VAL A 89 -19.80 -7.27 -2.32
C VAL A 89 -21.06 -6.87 -1.54
N VAL A 90 -20.92 -6.55 -0.24
CA VAL A 90 -22.06 -6.26 0.64
C VAL A 90 -22.72 -4.92 0.31
N PHE A 91 -21.93 -3.88 0.04
CA PHE A 91 -22.45 -2.51 -0.12
C PHE A 91 -22.58 -2.07 -1.58
N TYR A 92 -21.79 -2.63 -2.50
CA TYR A 92 -21.72 -2.20 -3.90
C TYR A 92 -22.10 -3.31 -4.89
N GLY A 93 -22.39 -4.53 -4.42
CA GLY A 93 -22.96 -5.61 -5.24
C GLY A 93 -22.00 -6.19 -6.29
N GLY A 94 -20.71 -5.87 -6.23
CA GLY A 94 -19.70 -6.28 -7.20
C GLY A 94 -18.32 -6.42 -6.58
N LEU A 95 -17.42 -7.12 -7.27
CA LEU A 95 -16.02 -7.21 -6.87
C LEU A 95 -15.28 -5.90 -7.20
N PRO A 96 -14.33 -5.43 -6.36
CA PRO A 96 -13.51 -4.27 -6.66
C PRO A 96 -12.59 -4.49 -7.85
N GLU A 97 -12.22 -3.39 -8.49
CA GLU A 97 -11.11 -3.37 -9.43
C GLU A 97 -9.79 -3.76 -8.71
N PRO A 98 -8.96 -4.62 -9.33
CA PRO A 98 -8.97 -5.05 -10.73
C PRO A 98 -9.63 -6.43 -10.97
N ILE A 99 -10.31 -7.00 -9.97
CA ILE A 99 -10.84 -8.38 -10.04
C ILE A 99 -12.26 -8.42 -10.62
N GLY A 100 -13.07 -7.39 -10.38
CA GLY A 100 -14.41 -7.23 -10.96
C GLY A 100 -14.45 -6.32 -12.18
N SER A 101 -15.61 -6.30 -12.85
CA SER A 101 -15.92 -5.30 -13.89
C SER A 101 -15.82 -3.90 -13.30
N THR A 102 -15.25 -2.96 -14.06
CA THR A 102 -15.47 -1.53 -13.83
C THR A 102 -16.96 -1.32 -13.64
N GLY A 103 -17.34 -0.54 -12.61
CA GLY A 103 -18.71 -0.01 -12.52
C GLY A 103 -19.10 0.69 -13.83
N PRO A 104 -20.39 0.94 -14.08
CA PRO A 104 -20.85 1.52 -15.34
C PRO A 104 -20.06 2.77 -15.77
#